data_AF-A0A416D3N1-F1
#
_entry.id   AF-A0A416D3N1-F1
#
_cell.length_a   1.000
_cell.length_b   1.000
_cell.length_c   1.000
_cell.angle_alpha   90.00
_cell.angle_beta   90.00
_cell.angle_gamma   90.00
#
_symmetry.space_group_name_H-M   'P 1'
#
loop_
_entity.id
_entity.type
_entity.pdbx_description
1 polymer ?
#
loop_
_entity_poly.entity_id
_entity_poly.type
_entity_poly.pdbx_seq_one_letter_code
_entity_poly.pdbx_strand_id
1 'polypeptide(L)'
;MENVICPNCGFQFPLDKSRDFCFCLKCGTKIEVPKYEEIQPEVQKVKPTEQPEVKNETPKNEPKSKVDSALEEVEFYYDTSFNKKEYADTENQPTYYLKAQDLLIDLSTEFETDWRIWWEVSKPIDYKCTEFTEECRPYTVNDMYFQRAVDYAPIEQKKELIKLGDEYKERKEKFFKKFDEQAEKRKAEEKERLEKEKAEEQRRLEKEKAEKEKAEKERLEKEKAEKEKAEKERLEKEKVEKAEAEKKKAEEKSKRKSKKKNKKKRGQSKSLC
;
A
#
# COMPACT_ATOMS: atom_id res chain seq x y z
N MET A 1 -4.72 26.42 13.28
CA MET A 1 -4.86 25.08 13.84
C MET A 1 -3.48 24.68 14.32
N GLU A 2 -3.28 24.63 15.63
CA GLU A 2 -2.08 24.02 16.19
C GLU A 2 -2.33 22.53 16.34
N ASN A 3 -1.32 21.72 16.05
CA ASN A 3 -1.41 20.29 16.24
C ASN A 3 -0.99 19.96 17.68
N VAL A 4 -1.84 19.26 18.42
CA VAL A 4 -1.54 18.81 19.79
C VAL A 4 -1.27 17.32 19.79
N ILE A 5 -0.24 16.92 20.55
CA ILE A 5 0.20 15.54 20.72
C ILE A 5 -0.35 15.02 22.03
N CYS A 6 -1.05 13.89 21.98
CA CYS A 6 -1.56 13.25 23.20
C CYS A 6 -0.41 12.69 24.06
N PRO A 7 -0.33 13.04 25.35
CA PRO A 7 0.70 12.54 26.25
C PRO A 7 0.59 11.04 26.56
N ASN A 8 -0.61 10.47 26.44
CA ASN A 8 -0.85 9.04 26.72
C ASN A 8 -0.53 8.14 25.52
N CYS A 9 -0.94 8.51 24.31
CA CYS A 9 -0.84 7.64 23.13
C CYS A 9 -0.01 8.21 21.97
N GLY A 10 0.55 9.41 22.10
CA GLY A 10 1.39 10.06 21.09
C GLY A 10 0.65 10.55 19.85
N PHE A 11 -0.68 10.45 19.79
CA PHE A 11 -1.47 10.84 18.62
C PHE A 11 -1.49 12.35 18.44
N GLN A 12 -1.18 12.81 17.22
CA GLN A 12 -1.20 14.21 16.84
C GLN A 12 -2.49 14.54 16.09
N PHE A 13 -3.22 15.56 16.53
CA PHE A 13 -4.48 15.97 15.92
C PHE A 13 -4.65 17.50 15.95
N PRO A 14 -5.42 18.08 14.99
CA PRO A 14 -5.65 19.50 14.93
C PRO A 14 -6.57 19.96 16.06
N LEU A 15 -6.12 20.95 16.83
CA LEU A 15 -6.83 21.49 17.97
C LEU A 15 -7.44 22.86 17.66
N ASP A 16 -8.69 23.07 18.09
CA ASP A 16 -9.34 24.38 18.07
C ASP A 16 -9.10 25.10 19.41
N LYS A 17 -8.50 26.30 19.35
CA LYS A 17 -8.05 27.08 20.52
C LYS A 17 -9.19 27.67 21.35
N SER A 18 -10.44 27.38 20.99
CA SER A 18 -11.64 27.90 21.65
C SER A 18 -11.91 27.26 23.02
N ARG A 19 -11.20 26.18 23.38
CA ARG A 19 -11.46 25.38 24.58
C ARG A 19 -10.24 25.23 25.49
N ASP A 20 -10.50 25.18 26.80
CA ASP A 20 -9.49 25.02 27.87
C ASP A 20 -8.89 23.60 27.94
N PHE A 21 -9.57 22.62 27.35
CA PHE A 21 -9.13 21.23 27.28
C PHE A 21 -9.62 20.59 25.98
N CYS A 22 -8.99 19.48 25.59
CA CYS A 22 -9.41 18.65 24.46
C CYS A 22 -9.32 17.16 24.81
N PHE A 23 -10.03 16.31 24.08
CA PHE A 23 -9.88 14.86 24.19
C PHE A 23 -9.03 14.35 23.04
N CYS A 24 -8.11 13.45 23.36
CA CYS A 24 -7.42 12.71 22.33
C CYS A 24 -8.41 11.85 21.56
N LEU A 25 -8.54 12.09 20.27
CA LEU A 25 -9.42 11.30 19.40
C LEU A 25 -9.05 9.81 19.42
N LYS A 26 -7.75 9.50 19.56
CA LYS A 26 -7.24 8.12 19.56
C LYS A 26 -7.57 7.32 20.82
N CYS A 27 -7.39 7.91 22.00
CA CYS A 27 -7.45 7.16 23.27
C CYS A 27 -8.41 7.76 24.30
N GLY A 28 -9.16 8.81 23.95
CA GLY A 28 -10.12 9.48 24.83
C GLY A 28 -9.48 10.21 26.03
N THR A 29 -8.14 10.32 26.09
CA THR A 29 -7.48 11.00 27.21
C THR A 29 -7.75 12.51 27.16
N LYS A 30 -8.24 13.07 28.27
CA LYS A 30 -8.36 14.52 28.46
C LYS A 30 -6.97 15.17 28.51
N ILE A 31 -6.75 16.21 27.72
CA ILE A 31 -5.52 16.98 27.62
C ILE A 31 -5.87 18.43 27.94
N GLU A 32 -5.25 18.98 28.98
CA GLU A 32 -5.36 20.40 29.30
C GLU A 32 -4.56 21.20 28.27
N VAL A 33 -5.19 22.21 27.66
CA VAL A 33 -4.53 23.09 26.71
C VAL A 33 -4.12 24.33 27.48
N PRO A 34 -2.82 24.57 27.72
CA PRO A 34 -2.40 25.78 28.41
C PRO A 34 -2.80 26.99 27.55
N LYS A 35 -3.80 27.76 28.01
CA LYS A 35 -3.99 29.13 27.53
C LYS A 35 -2.69 29.88 27.79
N TYR A 36 -2.27 30.73 26.86
CA TYR A 36 -1.20 31.69 27.12
C TYR A 36 -1.62 32.53 28.34
N GLU A 37 -1.01 32.26 29.49
CA GLU A 37 -1.34 32.90 30.77
C GLU A 37 -0.84 34.35 30.76
N GLU A 38 -1.75 35.31 30.89
CA GLU A 38 -1.45 36.49 31.70
C GLU A 38 -1.60 36.12 33.18
N ILE A 39 -0.62 36.57 33.95
CA ILE A 39 -0.22 36.07 35.28
C ILE A 39 -1.30 36.31 36.36
N GLN A 40 -1.37 35.36 37.29
CA GLN A 40 -2.34 35.12 38.38
C GLN A 40 -2.41 36.22 39.48
N PRO A 41 -3.29 36.07 40.52
CA PRO A 41 -2.82 35.37 41.72
C PRO A 41 -3.85 34.47 42.46
N GLU A 42 -3.41 33.25 42.77
CA GLU A 42 -3.37 32.57 44.07
C GLU A 42 -4.49 32.80 45.13
N VAL A 43 -5.32 31.77 45.40
CA VAL A 43 -5.93 31.56 46.74
C VAL A 43 -6.16 30.06 47.06
N GLN A 44 -5.31 29.56 47.96
CA GLN A 44 -5.53 28.68 49.12
C GLN A 44 -6.13 27.26 49.02
N LYS A 45 -5.32 26.34 49.57
CA LYS A 45 -5.59 24.97 50.00
C LYS A 45 -6.61 24.93 51.14
N VAL A 46 -7.49 23.93 51.14
CA VAL A 46 -8.16 23.41 52.34
C VAL A 46 -8.04 21.88 52.40
N LYS A 47 -7.79 21.39 53.63
CA LYS A 47 -7.48 19.99 54.00
C LYS A 47 -8.73 19.09 54.00
N PRO A 48 -8.55 17.74 54.00
CA PRO A 48 -9.64 16.77 54.00
C PRO A 48 -10.35 16.74 55.35
N THR A 49 -11.69 16.69 55.34
CA THR A 49 -12.52 16.46 56.53
C THR A 49 -13.21 15.10 56.41
N GLU A 50 -13.29 14.43 57.54
CA GLU A 50 -13.59 13.01 57.75
C GLU A 50 -14.95 12.55 57.20
N GLN A 51 -14.99 11.28 56.81
CA GLN A 51 -16.20 10.51 56.51
C GLN A 51 -17.16 10.47 57.70
N PRO A 52 -18.47 10.30 57.44
CA PRO A 52 -19.28 9.42 58.27
C PRO A 52 -19.78 8.23 57.45
N GLU A 53 -19.61 7.05 58.04
CA GLU A 53 -20.22 5.80 57.57
C GLU A 53 -21.74 5.76 57.87
N VAL A 54 -22.38 4.80 57.19
CA VAL A 54 -23.62 4.07 57.51
C VAL A 54 -24.96 4.75 57.13
N LYS A 55 -25.66 4.21 56.13
CA LYS A 55 -26.76 3.22 56.31
C LYS A 55 -27.43 2.89 54.97
N ASN A 56 -27.41 1.60 54.63
CA ASN A 56 -28.26 0.99 53.60
C ASN A 56 -29.73 1.10 54.02
N GLU A 57 -30.57 1.74 53.21
CA GLU A 57 -31.97 1.37 53.01
C GLU A 57 -32.39 1.75 51.59
N THR A 58 -32.69 0.76 50.74
CA THR A 58 -33.49 0.98 49.52
C THR A 58 -34.93 1.24 49.95
N PRO A 59 -35.64 2.24 49.38
CA PRO A 59 -36.78 1.86 48.53
C PRO A 59 -37.22 2.88 47.45
N LYS A 60 -37.58 2.31 46.29
CA LYS A 60 -38.74 2.64 45.41
C LYS A 60 -38.78 4.00 44.68
N ASN A 61 -38.63 3.90 43.34
CA ASN A 61 -39.14 4.78 42.28
C ASN A 61 -39.01 6.29 42.55
N GLU A 62 -37.82 6.82 42.26
CA GLU A 62 -37.52 8.24 42.24
C GLU A 62 -37.65 8.83 40.81
N PRO A 63 -37.89 10.16 40.70
CA PRO A 63 -37.75 10.88 39.44
C PRO A 63 -36.34 10.65 38.89
N LYS A 64 -36.19 10.46 37.57
CA LYS A 64 -34.89 10.20 36.91
C LYS A 64 -33.80 11.06 37.55
N SER A 65 -32.76 10.42 38.08
CA SER A 65 -31.68 11.14 38.74
C SER A 65 -31.01 12.09 37.73
N LYS A 66 -30.38 13.17 38.20
CA LYS A 66 -29.65 14.13 37.33
C LYS A 66 -28.70 13.39 36.37
N VAL A 67 -28.07 12.32 36.84
CA VAL A 67 -27.20 11.43 36.06
C VAL A 67 -27.97 10.71 34.95
N ASP A 68 -29.13 10.13 35.23
CA ASP A 68 -29.91 9.39 34.21
C ASP A 68 -30.36 10.32 33.07
N SER A 69 -30.83 11.53 33.39
CA SER A 69 -31.23 12.50 32.37
C SER A 69 -30.05 12.96 31.50
N ALA A 70 -28.87 13.11 32.09
CA ALA A 70 -27.68 13.54 31.37
C ALA A 70 -27.08 12.39 30.53
N LEU A 71 -27.17 11.14 31.01
CA LEU A 71 -26.79 9.96 30.23
C LEU A 71 -27.70 9.74 29.01
N GLU A 72 -28.99 10.05 29.11
CA GLU A 72 -29.90 10.05 27.95
C GLU A 72 -29.48 11.09 26.89
N GLU A 73 -29.04 12.27 27.31
CA GLU A 73 -28.52 13.29 26.39
C GLU A 73 -27.19 12.87 25.75
N VAL A 74 -26.30 12.25 26.53
CA VAL A 74 -25.05 11.65 26.02
C VAL A 74 -25.35 10.58 24.97
N GLU A 75 -26.31 9.70 25.23
CA GLU A 75 -26.72 8.66 24.28
C GLU A 75 -27.23 9.27 22.97
N PHE A 76 -28.05 10.32 23.05
CA PHE A 76 -28.51 11.07 21.88
C PHE A 76 -27.35 11.63 21.04
N TYR A 77 -26.33 12.22 21.69
CA TYR A 77 -25.17 12.76 21.00
C TYR A 77 -24.30 11.66 20.37
N TYR A 78 -24.11 10.53 21.06
CA TYR A 78 -23.42 9.37 20.50
C TYR A 78 -24.16 8.77 19.29
N ASP A 79 -25.49 8.66 19.34
CA ASP A 79 -26.27 8.21 18.19
C ASP A 79 -26.19 9.20 17.03
N THR A 80 -26.21 10.50 17.31
CA THR A 80 -26.07 11.53 16.28
C THR A 80 -24.70 11.47 15.62
N SER A 81 -23.63 11.33 16.41
CA SER A 81 -22.26 11.12 15.92
C SER A 81 -22.17 9.88 15.02
N PHE A 82 -22.70 8.75 15.48
CA PHE A 82 -22.71 7.49 14.74
C PHE A 82 -23.48 7.60 13.42
N ASN A 83 -24.68 8.17 13.44
CA ASN A 83 -25.51 8.37 12.24
C ASN A 83 -24.85 9.29 11.21
N LYS A 84 -24.07 10.28 11.69
CA LYS A 84 -23.27 11.17 10.82
C LYS A 84 -21.92 10.57 10.42
N LYS A 85 -21.57 9.40 10.93
CA LYS A 85 -20.31 8.70 10.69
C LYS A 85 -19.08 9.55 11.02
N GLU A 86 -19.14 10.31 12.10
CA GLU A 86 -18.01 11.14 12.55
C GLU A 86 -16.75 10.30 12.85
N TYR A 87 -16.89 8.99 13.09
CA TYR A 87 -15.78 8.05 13.26
C TYR A 87 -14.96 7.80 12.00
N ALA A 88 -15.54 8.00 10.82
CA ALA A 88 -14.87 7.81 9.52
C ALA A 88 -14.48 9.14 8.87
N ASP A 89 -14.92 10.27 9.42
CA ASP A 89 -14.57 11.60 8.94
C ASP A 89 -13.17 11.98 9.45
N THR A 90 -12.23 12.14 8.53
CA THR A 90 -10.85 12.54 8.83
C THR A 90 -10.62 14.04 8.61
N GLU A 91 -11.58 14.73 7.98
CA GLU A 91 -11.47 16.13 7.62
C GLU A 91 -12.06 17.03 8.71
N ASN A 92 -13.16 16.61 9.33
CA ASN A 92 -13.87 17.40 10.33
C ASN A 92 -13.69 16.84 11.74
N GLN A 93 -13.77 17.74 12.73
CA GLN A 93 -13.80 17.31 14.14
C GLN A 93 -15.16 16.65 14.48
N PRO A 94 -15.14 15.58 15.27
CA PRO A 94 -16.35 14.84 15.63
C PRO A 94 -17.13 15.62 16.70
N THR A 95 -17.96 16.54 16.24
CA THR A 95 -18.59 17.56 17.07
C THR A 95 -19.57 16.96 18.07
N TYR A 96 -20.37 15.98 17.66
CA TYR A 96 -21.37 15.39 18.55
C TYR A 96 -20.73 14.42 19.55
N TYR A 97 -19.73 13.66 19.13
CA TYR A 97 -18.95 12.84 20.05
C TYR A 97 -18.25 13.68 21.14
N LEU A 98 -17.61 14.79 20.74
CA LEU A 98 -16.93 15.66 21.70
C LEU A 98 -17.91 16.31 22.68
N LYS A 99 -19.10 16.72 22.23
CA LYS A 99 -20.15 17.23 23.12
C LYS A 99 -20.57 16.22 24.19
N ALA A 100 -20.77 14.96 23.79
CA ALA A 100 -21.07 13.88 24.74
C ALA A 100 -19.93 13.69 25.75
N GLN A 101 -18.67 13.74 25.30
CA GLN A 101 -17.50 13.60 26.15
C GLN A 101 -17.34 14.77 27.15
N ASP A 102 -17.67 16.01 26.74
CA ASP A 102 -17.66 17.16 27.65
C ASP A 102 -18.71 16.98 28.77
N LEU A 103 -19.94 16.61 28.40
CA LEU A 103 -21.02 16.32 29.35
C LEU A 103 -20.61 15.24 30.36
N LEU A 104 -19.99 14.15 29.88
CA LEU A 104 -19.53 13.07 30.73
C LEU A 104 -18.41 13.51 31.67
N ILE A 105 -17.51 14.39 31.25
CA ILE A 105 -16.46 14.90 32.14
C ILE A 105 -17.05 15.81 33.21
N ASP A 106 -17.97 16.71 32.87
CA ASP A 106 -18.64 17.55 33.87
C ASP A 106 -19.35 16.68 34.91
N LEU A 107 -20.11 15.67 34.45
CA LEU A 107 -20.73 14.67 35.33
C LEU A 107 -19.71 13.90 36.16
N SER A 108 -18.54 13.55 35.60
CA SER A 108 -17.50 12.80 36.31
C SER A 108 -16.87 13.60 37.46
N THR A 109 -16.88 14.94 37.37
CA THR A 109 -16.42 15.81 38.46
C THR A 109 -17.46 15.96 39.57
N GLU A 110 -18.74 15.90 39.22
CA GLU A 110 -19.83 15.98 40.20
C GLU A 110 -20.12 14.62 40.87
N PHE A 111 -19.98 13.52 40.12
CA PHE A 111 -20.36 12.17 40.52
C PHE A 111 -19.21 11.19 40.33
N GLU A 112 -18.09 11.42 41.03
CA GLU A 112 -16.84 10.68 40.86
C GLU A 112 -16.94 9.16 41.08
N THR A 113 -17.93 8.68 41.83
CA THR A 113 -18.10 7.26 42.15
C THR A 113 -19.14 6.54 41.28
N ASP A 114 -19.80 7.24 40.36
CA ASP A 114 -20.76 6.58 39.46
C ASP A 114 -20.01 5.92 38.30
N TRP A 115 -19.95 4.59 38.35
CA TRP A 115 -19.26 3.79 37.34
C TRP A 115 -19.84 3.95 35.93
N ARG A 116 -21.12 4.32 35.80
CA ARG A 116 -21.79 4.45 34.50
C ARG A 116 -21.17 5.59 33.69
N ILE A 117 -20.83 6.69 34.35
CA ILE A 117 -20.16 7.84 33.73
C ILE A 117 -18.77 7.43 33.23
N TRP A 118 -17.99 6.75 34.08
CA TRP A 118 -16.66 6.27 33.73
C TRP A 118 -16.70 5.24 32.60
N TRP A 119 -17.74 4.41 32.54
CA TRP A 119 -17.96 3.48 31.45
C TRP A 119 -18.25 4.22 30.15
N GLU A 120 -19.18 5.17 30.14
CA GLU A 120 -19.54 5.92 28.92
C GLU A 120 -18.40 6.79 28.39
N VAL A 121 -17.59 7.40 29.28
CA VAL A 121 -16.45 8.24 28.87
C VAL A 121 -15.27 7.38 28.36
N SER A 122 -15.18 6.11 28.79
CA SER A 122 -14.15 5.20 28.32
C SER A 122 -14.33 4.78 26.85
N LYS A 123 -15.55 4.92 26.30
CA LYS A 123 -15.91 4.45 24.97
C LYS A 123 -15.29 5.35 23.88
N PRO A 124 -14.58 4.77 22.90
CA PRO A 124 -14.10 5.50 21.74
C PRO A 124 -15.25 5.89 20.81
N ILE A 125 -14.98 6.82 19.89
CA ILE A 125 -15.96 7.29 18.90
C ILE A 125 -16.55 6.16 18.04
N ASP A 126 -15.77 5.10 17.79
CA ASP A 126 -16.18 3.96 16.99
C ASP A 126 -16.76 2.80 17.82
N TYR A 127 -17.07 3.01 19.10
CA TYR A 127 -17.58 1.96 19.98
C TYR A 127 -18.89 1.31 19.46
N LYS A 128 -19.79 2.14 18.92
CA LYS A 128 -21.06 1.71 18.34
C LYS A 128 -20.92 1.07 16.94
N CYS A 129 -19.73 1.10 16.32
CA CYS A 129 -19.52 0.54 14.99
C CYS A 129 -19.58 -1.00 15.00
N THR A 130 -20.44 -1.55 14.13
CA THR A 130 -20.50 -2.99 13.83
C THR A 130 -19.54 -3.38 12.71
N GLU A 131 -19.33 -2.45 11.78
CA GLU A 131 -18.38 -2.54 10.68
C GLU A 131 -17.34 -1.44 10.87
N PHE A 132 -16.08 -1.83 11.04
CA PHE A 132 -14.99 -0.86 11.18
C PHE A 132 -14.50 -0.43 9.80
N THR A 133 -13.87 0.73 9.72
CA THR A 133 -13.13 1.16 8.54
C THR A 133 -11.64 1.25 8.88
N GLU A 134 -10.78 1.48 7.89
CA GLU A 134 -9.33 1.60 8.15
C GLU A 134 -9.02 2.80 9.07
N GLU A 135 -9.82 3.86 8.94
CA GLU A 135 -9.76 5.07 9.76
C GLU A 135 -10.11 4.81 11.23
N CYS A 136 -10.80 3.71 11.55
CA CYS A 136 -11.11 3.32 12.92
C CYS A 136 -9.93 2.66 13.65
N ARG A 137 -8.87 2.26 12.94
CA ARG A 137 -7.70 1.57 13.50
C ARG A 137 -7.05 2.25 14.72
N PRO A 138 -6.92 3.60 14.79
CA PRO A 138 -6.25 4.22 15.92
C PRO A 138 -7.08 4.17 17.20
N TYR A 139 -8.42 4.18 17.11
CA TYR A 139 -9.29 4.34 18.27
C TYR A 139 -9.19 3.18 19.26
N THR A 140 -9.13 3.46 20.55
CA THR A 140 -9.15 2.43 21.59
C THR A 140 -9.98 2.88 22.77
N VAL A 141 -10.51 1.91 23.52
CA VAL A 141 -11.08 2.18 24.85
C VAL A 141 -10.03 2.90 25.70
N ASN A 142 -10.46 3.95 26.42
CA ASN A 142 -9.60 4.61 27.38
C ASN A 142 -9.44 3.70 28.61
N ASP A 143 -8.30 3.00 28.70
CA ASP A 143 -8.05 2.03 29.76
C ASP A 143 -8.08 2.69 31.15
N MET A 144 -7.68 3.96 31.32
CA MET A 144 -7.74 4.64 32.61
C MET A 144 -9.18 4.83 33.10
N TYR A 145 -10.07 5.32 32.23
CA TYR A 145 -11.48 5.50 32.58
C TYR A 145 -12.21 4.16 32.72
N PHE A 146 -11.85 3.19 31.88
CA PHE A 146 -12.40 1.84 31.97
C PHE A 146 -12.06 1.17 33.30
N GLN A 147 -10.80 1.24 33.77
CA GLN A 147 -10.43 0.72 35.08
C GLN A 147 -11.19 1.43 36.20
N ARG A 148 -11.32 2.76 36.11
CA ARG A 148 -12.11 3.54 37.09
C ARG A 148 -13.58 3.11 37.12
N ALA A 149 -14.17 2.78 35.97
CA ALA A 149 -15.51 2.20 35.89
C ALA A 149 -15.59 0.85 36.61
N VAL A 150 -14.63 -0.04 36.35
CA VAL A 150 -14.56 -1.38 36.98
C VAL A 150 -14.32 -1.27 38.48
N ASP A 151 -13.55 -0.29 38.96
CA ASP A 151 -13.27 -0.10 40.38
C ASP A 151 -14.52 0.24 41.17
N TYR A 152 -15.32 1.21 40.69
CA TYR A 152 -16.54 1.66 41.34
C TYR A 152 -17.77 0.79 41.07
N ALA A 153 -17.76 -0.05 40.03
CA ALA A 153 -18.89 -0.92 39.72
C ALA A 153 -19.15 -1.96 40.84
N PRO A 154 -20.40 -2.36 41.09
CA PRO A 154 -20.68 -3.51 41.95
C PRO A 154 -20.21 -4.81 41.28
N ILE A 155 -19.99 -5.86 42.08
CA ILE A 155 -19.38 -7.14 41.62
C ILE A 155 -20.15 -7.76 40.44
N GLU A 156 -21.47 -7.62 40.40
CA GLU A 156 -22.31 -8.15 39.32
C GLU A 156 -22.00 -7.45 37.99
N GLN A 157 -21.90 -6.12 38.01
CA GLN A 157 -21.66 -5.29 36.84
C GLN A 157 -20.19 -5.30 36.41
N LYS A 158 -19.23 -5.55 37.31
CA LYS A 158 -17.81 -5.70 36.95
C LYS A 158 -17.63 -6.76 35.86
N LYS A 159 -18.29 -7.92 36.00
CA LYS A 159 -18.20 -9.01 35.02
C LYS A 159 -18.77 -8.58 33.66
N GLU A 160 -19.87 -7.83 33.66
CA GLU A 160 -20.51 -7.34 32.44
C GLU A 160 -19.67 -6.28 31.73
N LEU A 161 -19.10 -5.31 32.47
CA LEU A 161 -18.20 -4.29 31.93
C LEU A 161 -16.96 -4.91 31.29
N ILE A 162 -16.33 -5.87 31.97
CA ILE A 162 -15.16 -6.60 31.43
C ILE A 162 -15.55 -7.32 30.13
N LYS A 163 -16.67 -8.04 30.14
CA LYS A 163 -17.17 -8.72 28.96
C LYS A 163 -17.42 -7.76 27.79
N LEU A 164 -18.09 -6.62 28.01
CA LEU A 164 -18.37 -5.64 26.96
C LEU A 164 -17.08 -4.99 26.41
N GLY A 165 -16.13 -4.69 27.29
CA GLY A 165 -14.81 -4.17 26.89
C GLY A 165 -14.03 -5.16 26.04
N ASP A 166 -13.99 -6.42 26.46
CA ASP A 166 -13.31 -7.50 25.73
C ASP A 166 -14.01 -7.81 24.40
N GLU A 167 -15.35 -7.82 24.38
CA GLU A 167 -16.14 -7.98 23.15
C GLU A 167 -15.82 -6.91 22.12
N TYR A 168 -15.70 -5.63 22.52
CA TYR A 168 -15.28 -4.55 21.63
C TYR A 168 -13.86 -4.79 21.10
N LYS A 169 -12.89 -5.09 22.00
CA LYS A 169 -11.48 -5.31 21.63
C LYS A 169 -11.34 -6.49 20.66
N GLU A 170 -11.98 -7.62 20.96
CA GLU A 170 -11.97 -8.79 20.10
C GLU A 170 -12.65 -8.54 18.74
N ARG A 171 -13.81 -7.87 18.74
CA ARG A 171 -14.54 -7.56 17.49
C ARG A 171 -13.67 -6.71 16.57
N LYS A 172 -12.98 -5.73 17.14
CA LYS A 172 -12.07 -4.84 16.43
C LYS A 172 -10.82 -5.57 15.93
N GLU A 173 -10.17 -6.37 16.77
CA GLU A 173 -9.00 -7.16 16.37
C GLU A 173 -9.34 -8.16 15.25
N LYS A 174 -10.46 -8.88 15.37
CA LYS A 174 -10.94 -9.82 14.34
C LYS A 174 -11.18 -9.12 13.01
N PHE A 175 -11.71 -7.90 13.03
CA PHE A 175 -11.92 -7.11 11.82
C PHE A 175 -10.58 -6.75 11.15
N PHE A 176 -9.64 -6.15 11.89
CA PHE A 176 -8.37 -5.73 11.32
C PHE A 176 -7.50 -6.89 10.88
N LYS A 177 -7.53 -8.01 11.60
CA LYS A 177 -6.84 -9.24 11.19
C LYS A 177 -7.34 -9.74 9.83
N LYS A 178 -8.66 -9.75 9.60
CA LYS A 178 -9.24 -10.12 8.29
C LYS A 178 -8.87 -9.12 7.20
N PHE A 179 -8.85 -7.83 7.53
CA PHE A 179 -8.46 -6.79 6.58
C PHE A 179 -6.99 -6.95 6.14
N ASP A 180 -6.08 -7.14 7.10
CA ASP A 180 -4.65 -7.35 6.83
C ASP A 180 -4.40 -8.65 6.07
N GLU A 181 -5.09 -9.74 6.42
CA GLU A 181 -5.02 -11.02 5.68
C GLU A 181 -5.49 -10.85 4.22
N GLN A 182 -6.56 -10.10 3.99
CA GLN A 182 -7.04 -9.79 2.64
C GLN A 182 -6.09 -8.87 1.86
N ALA A 183 -5.43 -7.93 2.54
CA ALA A 183 -4.42 -7.06 1.93
C ALA A 183 -3.19 -7.87 1.51
N GLU A 184 -2.69 -8.76 2.37
CA GLU A 184 -1.55 -9.62 2.07
C GLU A 184 -1.87 -10.63 0.96
N LYS A 185 -3.08 -11.21 0.95
CA LYS A 185 -3.52 -12.09 -0.13
C LYS A 185 -3.51 -11.36 -1.49
N ARG A 186 -4.01 -10.13 -1.55
CA ARG A 186 -4.01 -9.32 -2.78
C ARG A 186 -2.58 -9.02 -3.26
N LYS A 187 -1.68 -8.66 -2.35
CA LYS A 187 -0.26 -8.42 -2.68
C LYS A 187 0.43 -9.70 -3.19
N ALA A 188 0.14 -10.85 -2.58
CA ALA A 188 0.70 -12.13 -3.03
C ALA A 188 0.22 -12.50 -4.43
N GLU A 189 -1.08 -12.36 -4.71
CA GLU A 189 -1.67 -12.60 -6.04
C GLU A 189 -1.10 -11.63 -7.10
N GLU A 190 -0.90 -10.36 -6.77
CA GLU A 190 -0.27 -9.39 -7.66
C GLU A 190 1.19 -9.74 -7.96
N LYS A 191 1.95 -10.16 -6.95
CA LYS A 191 3.34 -10.60 -7.12
C LYS A 191 3.44 -11.83 -8.02
N GLU A 192 2.56 -12.82 -7.81
CA GLU A 192 2.51 -14.02 -8.66
C GLU A 192 2.19 -13.67 -10.12
N ARG A 193 1.24 -12.75 -10.34
CA ARG A 193 0.90 -12.27 -11.69
C ARG A 193 2.09 -11.59 -12.35
N LEU A 194 2.82 -10.72 -11.63
CA LEU A 194 4.00 -10.03 -12.14
C LEU A 194 5.15 -11.01 -12.42
N GLU A 195 5.37 -12.02 -11.60
CA GLU A 195 6.38 -13.06 -11.83
C GLU A 195 6.04 -13.91 -13.07
N LYS A 196 4.76 -14.28 -13.22
CA LYS A 196 4.29 -15.02 -14.41
C LYS A 196 4.43 -14.20 -15.69
N GLU A 197 4.08 -12.91 -15.65
CA GLU A 197 4.23 -12.00 -16.80
C GLU A 197 5.69 -11.82 -17.19
N LYS A 198 6.59 -11.61 -16.22
CA LYS A 198 8.04 -11.55 -16.47
C LYS A 198 8.60 -12.84 -17.05
N ALA A 199 8.15 -14.00 -16.56
CA ALA A 199 8.57 -15.29 -17.10
C ALA A 199 8.06 -15.50 -18.54
N GLU A 200 6.84 -15.07 -18.85
CA GLU A 200 6.29 -15.14 -20.20
C GLU A 200 7.03 -14.19 -21.15
N GLU A 201 7.33 -12.96 -20.72
CA GLU A 201 8.11 -11.99 -21.48
C GLU A 201 9.52 -12.53 -21.79
N GLN A 202 10.21 -13.09 -20.79
CA GLN A 202 11.51 -13.73 -20.98
C GLN A 202 11.45 -14.87 -22.00
N ARG A 203 10.44 -15.75 -21.93
CA ARG A 203 10.25 -16.83 -22.90
C ARG A 203 10.01 -16.30 -24.33
N ARG A 204 9.24 -15.21 -24.47
CA ARG A 204 9.01 -14.57 -25.77
C ARG A 204 10.31 -13.98 -26.34
N LEU A 205 11.09 -13.31 -25.51
CA LEU A 205 12.38 -12.74 -25.91
C LEU A 205 13.40 -13.82 -26.30
N GLU A 206 13.47 -14.93 -25.57
CA GLU A 206 14.32 -16.07 -25.95
C GLU A 206 13.89 -16.69 -27.28
N LYS A 207 12.58 -16.87 -27.49
CA LYS A 207 12.05 -17.39 -28.76
C LYS A 207 12.39 -16.46 -29.92
N GLU A 208 12.19 -15.14 -29.75
CA GLU A 208 12.51 -14.16 -30.79
C GLU A 208 14.02 -14.13 -31.11
N LYS A 209 14.89 -14.23 -30.10
CA LYS A 209 16.35 -14.32 -30.31
C LYS A 209 16.73 -15.58 -31.07
N ALA A 210 16.15 -16.73 -30.70
CA ALA A 210 16.40 -18.00 -31.40
C ALA A 210 15.90 -17.99 -32.85
N GLU A 211 14.77 -17.35 -33.14
CA GLU A 211 14.26 -17.18 -34.51
C GLU A 211 15.14 -16.24 -35.33
N LYS A 212 15.61 -15.12 -34.76
CA LYS A 212 16.56 -14.21 -35.41
C LYS A 212 17.90 -14.89 -35.72
N GLU A 213 18.46 -15.65 -34.78
CA GLU A 213 19.73 -16.35 -34.98
C GLU A 213 19.63 -17.42 -36.09
N LYS A 214 18.53 -18.18 -36.13
CA LYS A 214 18.27 -19.15 -37.21
C LYS A 214 18.16 -18.47 -38.57
N ALA A 215 17.41 -17.37 -38.64
CA ALA A 215 17.25 -16.61 -39.89
C ALA A 215 18.59 -16.01 -40.37
N GLU A 216 19.43 -15.53 -39.45
CA GLU A 216 20.76 -15.00 -39.79
C GLU A 216 21.69 -16.12 -40.30
N LYS A 217 21.71 -17.28 -39.63
CA LYS A 217 22.51 -18.43 -40.05
C LYS A 217 22.11 -18.94 -41.44
N GLU A 218 20.81 -19.02 -41.73
CA GLU A 218 20.32 -19.42 -43.06
C GLU A 218 20.73 -18.41 -44.14
N ARG A 219 20.68 -17.10 -43.85
CA ARG A 219 21.15 -16.07 -44.80
C ARG A 219 22.65 -16.18 -45.08
N LEU A 220 23.45 -16.39 -44.04
CA LEU A 220 24.90 -16.57 -44.18
C LEU A 220 25.25 -17.84 -44.97
N GLU A 221 24.51 -18.93 -44.78
CA GLU A 221 24.71 -20.18 -45.53
C GLU A 221 24.33 -20.01 -47.00
N LYS A 222 23.19 -19.37 -47.31
CA LYS A 222 22.80 -19.03 -48.68
C LYS A 222 23.84 -18.14 -49.37
N GLU A 223 24.34 -17.11 -48.68
CA GLU A 223 25.36 -16.21 -49.24
C GLU A 223 26.67 -16.96 -49.53
N LYS A 224 27.12 -17.85 -48.63
CA LYS A 224 28.31 -18.68 -48.86
C LYS A 224 28.13 -19.63 -50.04
N ALA A 225 26.97 -20.28 -50.14
CA ALA A 225 26.65 -21.18 -51.25
C ALA A 225 26.59 -20.42 -52.59
N GLU A 226 26.06 -19.20 -52.62
CA GLU A 226 26.02 -18.37 -53.82
C GLU A 226 27.42 -17.90 -54.23
N LYS A 227 28.25 -17.46 -53.26
CA LYS A 227 29.66 -17.10 -53.50
C LYS A 227 30.47 -18.27 -54.06
N GLU A 228 30.31 -19.47 -53.51
CA GLU A 228 31.03 -20.67 -53.99
C GLU A 228 30.61 -21.05 -55.41
N LYS A 229 29.30 -20.97 -55.73
CA LYS A 229 28.80 -21.20 -57.09
C LYS A 229 29.37 -20.17 -58.07
N ALA A 230 29.36 -18.89 -57.70
CA ALA A 230 29.91 -17.82 -58.53
C ALA A 230 31.42 -18.00 -58.76
N GLU A 231 32.18 -18.44 -57.75
CA GLU A 231 33.61 -18.71 -57.88
C GLU A 231 33.90 -19.92 -58.79
N LYS A 232 33.15 -21.01 -58.63
CA LYS A 232 33.24 -22.19 -59.52
C LYS A 232 32.95 -21.82 -60.98
N GLU A 233 31.93 -21.02 -61.24
CA GLU A 233 31.60 -20.57 -62.59
C GLU A 233 32.71 -19.68 -63.19
N ARG A 234 33.30 -18.79 -62.39
CA ARG A 234 34.45 -17.97 -62.84
C ARG A 234 35.67 -18.81 -63.16
N LEU A 235 35.98 -19.81 -62.33
CA LEU A 235 37.10 -20.73 -62.56
C LEU A 235 36.88 -21.58 -63.81
N GLU A 236 35.64 -22.01 -64.08
CA GLU A 236 35.32 -22.76 -65.29
C GLU A 236 35.43 -21.89 -66.54
N LYS A 237 34.88 -20.67 -66.52
CA LYS A 237 35.05 -19.68 -67.60
C LYS A 237 36.53 -19.39 -67.89
N GLU A 238 37.36 -19.19 -66.87
CA GLU A 238 38.79 -18.94 -67.05
C GLU A 238 39.52 -20.14 -67.69
N LYS A 239 39.16 -21.37 -67.31
CA LYS A 239 39.73 -22.59 -67.91
C LYS A 239 39.36 -22.71 -69.38
N VAL A 240 38.10 -22.43 -69.73
CA VAL A 240 37.62 -22.44 -71.12
C VAL A 240 38.35 -21.37 -71.94
N GLU A 241 38.46 -20.14 -71.44
CA GLU A 241 39.18 -19.06 -72.13
C GLU A 241 40.68 -19.38 -72.31
N LYS A 242 41.35 -19.93 -71.30
CA LYS A 242 42.75 -20.38 -71.41
C LYS A 242 42.92 -21.47 -72.47
N ALA A 243 42.02 -22.46 -72.50
CA ALA A 243 42.05 -23.54 -73.50
C ALA A 243 41.81 -23.01 -74.92
N GLU A 244 40.86 -22.10 -75.11
CA GLU A 244 40.65 -21.44 -76.41
C GLU A 244 41.84 -20.59 -76.84
N ALA A 245 42.45 -19.84 -75.91
CA ALA A 245 43.64 -19.05 -76.17
C ALA A 245 44.84 -19.93 -76.59
N GLU A 246 45.03 -21.08 -75.94
CA GLU A 246 46.05 -22.05 -76.36
C GLU A 246 45.76 -22.67 -77.72
N LYS A 247 44.50 -23.03 -78.00
CA LYS A 247 44.09 -23.57 -79.29
C LYS A 247 44.32 -22.56 -80.42
N LYS A 248 43.97 -21.28 -80.21
CA LYS A 248 44.24 -20.18 -81.15
C LYS A 248 45.75 -19.98 -81.36
N LYS A 249 46.57 -20.02 -80.31
CA LYS A 249 48.04 -19.95 -80.43
C LYS A 249 48.62 -21.14 -81.20
N ALA A 250 48.10 -22.34 -80.99
CA ALA A 250 48.51 -23.54 -81.71
C ALA A 250 48.13 -23.47 -83.20
N GLU A 251 46.93 -22.96 -83.52
CA GLU A 251 46.48 -22.75 -84.89
C GLU A 251 47.26 -21.64 -85.59
N GLU A 252 47.61 -20.56 -84.89
CA GLU A 252 48.46 -19.51 -85.46
C GLU A 252 49.87 -20.04 -85.76
N LYS A 253 50.44 -20.87 -84.87
CA LYS A 253 51.72 -21.56 -85.11
C LYS A 253 51.64 -22.50 -86.32
N SER A 254 50.54 -23.24 -86.49
CA SER A 254 50.37 -24.12 -87.65
C SER A 254 50.20 -23.33 -88.96
N LYS A 255 49.41 -22.25 -88.97
CA LYS A 255 49.29 -21.31 -90.09
C LYS A 255 50.62 -20.64 -90.45
N ARG A 256 51.43 -20.23 -89.45
CA ARG A 256 52.79 -19.70 -89.67
C ARG A 256 53.73 -20.75 -90.30
N LYS A 257 53.67 -22.02 -89.86
CA LYS A 257 54.45 -23.12 -90.47
C LYS A 257 54.02 -23.39 -91.91
N SER A 258 52.72 -23.37 -92.21
CA SER A 258 52.19 -23.55 -93.58
C SER A 258 52.57 -22.38 -94.51
N LYS A 259 52.52 -21.12 -94.03
CA LYS A 259 53.01 -19.96 -94.78
C LYS A 259 54.52 -20.04 -95.07
N LYS A 260 55.35 -20.50 -94.11
CA LYS A 260 56.79 -20.75 -94.33
C LYS A 260 57.04 -21.84 -95.39
N LYS A 261 56.30 -22.95 -95.35
CA LYS A 261 56.40 -24.01 -96.39
C LYS A 261 55.98 -23.51 -97.77
N ASN A 262 54.93 -22.70 -97.86
CA ASN A 262 54.46 -22.16 -99.15
C ASN A 262 55.42 -21.11 -99.74
N LYS A 263 56.09 -20.30 -98.89
CA LYS A 263 57.16 -19.38 -99.31
C LYS A 263 58.41 -20.13 -99.82
N LYS A 264 58.73 -21.29 -99.22
CA LYS A 264 59.83 -22.17 -99.67
C LYS A 264 59.55 -22.82 -101.03
N LYS A 265 58.29 -23.24 -101.28
CA LYS A 265 57.87 -23.74 -102.61
C LYS A 265 57.90 -22.66 -103.70
N ARG A 266 57.42 -21.44 -103.42
CA ARG A 266 57.49 -20.30 -104.37
C ARG A 266 58.91 -19.82 -104.66
N GLY A 267 59.87 -20.07 -103.78
CA GLY A 267 61.29 -19.79 -104.02
C GLY A 267 61.97 -20.78 -104.97
N GLN A 268 61.52 -22.05 -104.99
CA GLN A 268 62.05 -23.07 -105.90
C GLN A 268 61.46 -22.99 -107.32
N SER A 269 60.26 -22.42 -107.48
CA SER A 269 59.66 -22.22 -108.81
C SER A 269 60.25 -21.04 -109.61
N LYS A 270 61.12 -20.22 -109.00
CA LYS A 270 61.80 -19.08 -109.65
C LYS A 270 63.23 -19.39 -110.11
N SER A 271 63.74 -20.60 -109.89
CA SER A 271 65.10 -21.01 -110.28
C SER A 271 65.14 -21.98 -111.48
N LEU A 272 64.02 -22.15 -112.20
CA LEU A 272 63.99 -22.76 -113.53
C LEU A 272 63.38 -21.74 -114.50
N CYS A 273 64.19 -20.79 -114.93
CA CYS A 273 63.99 -19.95 -116.11
C CYS A 273 65.37 -19.82 -116.75
#